data_AF-A0A8J7I9I4-F1
#
_entry.id   AF-A0A8J7I9I4-F1
#
_cell.length_a   1.000
_cell.length_b   1.000
_cell.length_c   1.000
_cell.angle_alpha   90.00
_cell.angle_beta   90.00
_cell.angle_gamma   90.00
#
_symmetry.space_group_name_H-M   'P 1'
#
loop_
_entity.id
_entity.type
_entity.pdbx_description
1 polymer ?
#
loop_
_entity_poly.entity_id
_entity_poly.type
_entity_poly.pdbx_seq_one_letter_code
_entity_poly.pdbx_strand_id
1 'polypeptide(L)' 'MTEEEKPVRVSIYLSEDVRARFKSACALHKKSMNEVLVEFIEEYLAQNEQSPPQPKK' A
#
# COMPACT_ATOMS: atom_id res chain seq x y z
N MET A 1 -22.30 -14.92 2.64
CA MET A 1 -21.04 -15.50 3.15
C MET A 1 -19.97 -14.52 2.76
N THR A 2 -19.54 -13.68 3.70
CA THR A 2 -18.43 -12.75 3.48
C THR A 2 -17.16 -13.57 3.44
N GLU A 3 -16.64 -13.80 2.24
CA GLU A 3 -15.31 -14.38 2.05
C GLU A 3 -14.31 -13.49 2.79
N GLU A 4 -13.73 -13.99 3.88
CA GLU A 4 -12.62 -13.33 4.56
C GLU A 4 -11.48 -13.18 3.54
N GLU A 5 -11.23 -11.95 3.09
CA GLU A 5 -10.20 -11.66 2.11
C GLU A 5 -8.84 -12.11 2.66
N LYS A 6 -8.27 -13.15 2.04
CA LYS A 6 -6.98 -13.69 2.47
C LYS A 6 -5.88 -12.70 2.08
N PRO A 7 -4.99 -12.31 3.01
CA PRO A 7 -3.89 -11.42 2.69
C PRO A 7 -2.99 -12.06 1.63
N VAL A 8 -2.69 -11.31 0.57
CA VAL A 8 -1.80 -11.74 -0.51
C VAL A 8 -0.41 -11.13 -0.30
N ARG A 9 0.63 -11.93 -0.50
CA ARG A 9 2.02 -11.46 -0.38
C ARG A 9 2.43 -10.67 -1.63
N VAL A 10 2.94 -9.47 -1.42
CA VAL A 10 3.64 -8.67 -2.45
C VAL A 10 5.14 -8.74 -2.20
N SER A 11 5.93 -8.88 -3.27
CA SER A 11 7.40 -8.79 -3.22
C SER A 11 7.86 -7.74 -4.22
N ILE A 12 8.81 -6.91 -3.80
CA ILE A 12 9.34 -5.81 -4.60
C ILE A 12 10.87 -5.83 -4.59
N TYR A 13 11.46 -5.32 -5.65
CA TYR A 13 12.91 -5.13 -5.75
C TYR A 13 13.24 -3.68 -5.45
N LEU A 14 14.11 -3.48 -4.46
CA LEU A 14 14.60 -2.17 -4.04
C LEU A 14 16.12 -2.23 -3.86
N SER A 15 16.78 -1.09 -3.99
CA SER A 15 18.17 -0.96 -3.55
C SER A 15 18.27 -1.10 -2.04
N GLU A 16 19.41 -1.59 -1.54
CA GLU A 16 19.63 -1.77 -0.11
C GLU A 16 19.50 -0.46 0.68
N ASP A 17 20.07 0.63 0.16
CA ASP A 17 19.96 1.98 0.74
C ASP A 17 18.50 2.39 0.94
N VAL A 18 17.69 2.25 -0.11
CA VAL A 18 16.26 2.63 -0.08
C VAL A 18 15.51 1.80 0.96
N ARG A 19 15.74 0.48 1.00
CA ARG A 19 15.13 -0.40 2.00
C ARG A 19 15.55 -0.03 3.42
N ALA A 20 16.82 0.29 3.64
CA ALA A 20 17.34 0.68 4.95
C ALA A 20 16.69 1.98 5.42
N ARG A 21 16.63 2.99 4.55
CA ARG A 21 15.99 4.28 4.84
C ARG A 21 14.50 4.13 5.11
N PHE A 22 13.80 3.33 4.30
CA PHE A 22 12.38 3.03 4.50
C PHE A 22 12.13 2.33 5.84
N LYS A 23 12.93 1.31 6.19
CA LYS A 23 12.82 0.60 7.47
C LYS A 23 13.05 1.55 8.65
N SER A 24 14.08 2.39 8.58
CA SER A 24 14.37 3.39 9.62
C SER A 24 13.24 4.38 9.79
N ALA A 25 12.65 4.88 8.70
CA ALA A 25 11.49 5.76 8.74
C ALA A 25 10.28 5.07 9.41
N CYS A 26 9.95 3.85 9.00
CA CYS A 26 8.85 3.08 9.62
C CYS A 26 9.03 2.96 11.14
N ALA A 27 10.25 2.66 11.59
CA ALA A 27 10.57 2.55 13.02
C ALA A 27 10.39 3.89 13.77
N LEU A 28 10.82 5.01 13.18
CA LEU A 28 10.62 6.35 13.76
C LEU A 28 9.14 6.69 13.93
N HIS A 29 8.32 6.29 12.96
CA HIS A 29 6.87 6.52 12.97
C HIS A 29 6.08 5.46 13.75
N LYS A 30 6.75 4.48 14.37
CA LYS A 30 6.14 3.35 15.09
C LYS A 30 5.12 2.57 14.24
N LYS A 31 5.36 2.49 12.92
CA LYS A 31 4.55 1.70 11.99
C LYS A 31 5.33 0.50 11.48
N SER A 32 4.66 -0.59 11.16
CA SER A 32 5.29 -1.71 10.45
C SER A 32 5.49 -1.36 8.98
N MET A 33 6.46 -2.02 8.33
CA MET A 33 6.68 -1.88 6.89
C MET A 33 5.44 -2.28 6.08
N ASN A 34 4.66 -3.25 6.55
CA ASN A 34 3.46 -3.71 5.88
C ASN A 34 2.37 -2.65 5.90
N GLU A 35 2.10 -2.06 7.07
CA GLU A 35 1.09 -0.98 7.21
C GLU A 35 1.39 0.18 6.26
N VAL A 36 2.64 0.66 6.27
CA VAL A 36 3.05 1.78 5.41
C VAL A 36 2.93 1.43 3.92
N LEU A 37 3.27 0.21 3.52
CA LEU A 37 3.12 -0.23 2.13
C LEU A 37 1.66 -0.32 1.70
N VAL A 38 0.77 -0.80 2.57
CA VAL A 38 -0.68 -0.85 2.31
C VAL A 38 -1.21 0.57 2.13
N GLU A 39 -0.87 1.48 3.04
CA GLU A 39 -1.28 2.90 2.95
C GLU A 39 -0.82 3.55 1.63
N PHE A 40 0.43 3.30 1.21
CA PHE A 40 0.94 3.83 -0.06
C PHE A 40 0.21 3.26 -1.28
N ILE A 41 -0.12 1.96 -1.27
CA ILE A 41 -0.85 1.32 -2.37
C ILE A 41 -2.27 1.87 -2.46
N GLU A 42 -2.96 1.97 -1.33
CA GLU A 42 -4.33 2.52 -1.27
C GLU A 42 -4.36 3.98 -1.71
N GLU A 43 -3.40 4.80 -1.25
CA GLU A 43 -3.27 6.20 -1.66
C GLU A 43 -3.00 6.31 -3.17
N TYR A 44 -2.13 5.47 -3.72
CA TYR A 44 -1.85 5.44 -5.14
C TYR A 44 -3.10 5.07 -5.96
N LEU A 45 -3.85 4.06 -5.54
CA LEU A 45 -5.10 3.66 -6.20
C LEU A 45 -6.14 4.78 -6.12
N ALA A 46 -6.35 5.39 -4.95
CA ALA A 46 -7.30 6.48 -4.77
C ALA A 46 -7.00 7.69 -5.68
N GLN A 47 -5.73 7.99 -5.93
CA GLN A 47 -5.33 9.09 -6.80
C GLN A 47 -5.50 8.78 -8.30
N ASN A 48 -5.33 7.51 -8.69
CA ASN A 48 -5.23 7.11 -10.11
C ASN A 48 -6.47 6.39 -10.64
N GLU A 49 -7.32 5.83 -9.77
CA GLU A 49 -8.60 5.19 -10.11
C GLU A 49 -9.79 6.15 -9.95
N GLN A 50 -9.67 7.40 -10.42
CA GLN A 50 -10.84 8.28 -10.55
C GLN A 50 -11.95 7.52 -11.28
N SER A 51 -13.11 7.44 -10.62
CA SER A 51 -14.21 6.53 -10.93
C SER A 51 -14.52 6.45 -12.43
N PRO A 52 -14.86 5.26 -12.97
CA PRO A 52 -15.57 5.24 -14.24
C PRO A 52 -16.79 6.16 -14.11
N PRO A 53 -17.08 7.03 -15.10
CA PRO A 53 -18.22 7.92 -15.01
C PRO A 53 -19.46 7.06 -14.75
N GLN A 54 -20.05 7.18 -13.55
CA GLN A 54 -21.33 6.55 -13.28
C GLN A 54 -22.29 7.12 -14.32
N PRO A 55 -22.91 6.30 -15.19
CA PRO A 55 -23.96 6.79 -16.05
C PRO A 55 -25.12 7.19 -15.14
N LYS A 56 -25.33 8.50 -14.99
CA LYS A 56 -26.59 9.03 -14.45
C LYS A 56 -27.72 8.45 -15.30
N LYS A 57 -28.56 7.61 -14.71
CA LYS A 57 -29.84 7.20 -15.30
C LYS A 57 -30.91 7.19 -14.23
#